data_AF-A0AAW1SQ85-F1
#
_entry.id   AF-A0AAW1SQ85-F1
#
_cell.length_a   1.000
_cell.length_b   1.000
_cell.length_c   1.000
_cell.angle_alpha   90.00
_cell.angle_beta   90.00
_cell.angle_gamma   90.00
#
_symmetry.space_group_name_H-M   'P 1'
#
loop_
_entity.id
_entity.type
_entity.pdbx_description
1 polymer ?
#
loop_
_entity_poly.entity_id
_entity_poly.type
_entity_poly.pdbx_seq_one_letter_code
_entity_poly.pdbx_strand_id
1 'polypeptide(L)'
;MVGDREGLWLAQHPGKRWTELFFLAYSPFWIVWALGIVVPFEIYEKCDEWGYMAIGLGASLPCFLLPPLLQPQSERQRPFWQRHWVKANVWIAIFSFIGNYFWTHYFYDLLGASYTFKSWRLNDVPITLYFMTHAYFCFYHTLSNLALRRLRHAFQTSSRLYRVSAMGLAVFLMAYTTAIMETLTIAHFPYYTFRDRQQMSKVQGLVDALREYIQAGRPFLGICLGLQLLFEGSEENGGVEGLGLIPGRCAALSSLPWPPSTPYWLNDLDQWKASSLLQSVGDRRAYFVHSYCATPTPANDDWVLATSHYGMDFVAAIRQGDVHATQFHPEKSGPVGLAIIDSFLNSDGSTKPEQVAAQVSSPAAPLGSLESPFKA
;
A
#
# COMPACT_ATOMS: atom_id res chain seq x y z
N MET A 1 44.07 -5.68 -28.60
CA MET A 1 43.46 -5.96 -27.29
C MET A 1 41.96 -6.14 -27.47
N VAL A 2 41.51 -7.37 -27.72
CA VAL A 2 40.09 -7.72 -27.80
C VAL A 2 39.63 -7.95 -26.35
N GLY A 3 39.22 -6.86 -25.70
CA GLY A 3 38.70 -6.89 -24.33
C GLY A 3 37.32 -7.54 -24.31
N ASP A 4 37.29 -8.71 -23.68
CA ASP A 4 36.15 -9.48 -23.17
C ASP A 4 34.77 -8.77 -23.18
N ARG A 5 34.02 -8.91 -24.28
CA ARG A 5 32.62 -8.44 -24.40
C ARG A 5 31.64 -9.35 -23.65
N GLU A 6 32.10 -10.49 -23.11
CA GLU A 6 31.22 -11.52 -22.55
C GLU A 6 30.62 -11.17 -21.18
N GLY A 7 31.12 -10.13 -20.50
CA GLY A 7 30.70 -9.72 -19.16
C GLY A 7 29.69 -8.57 -19.06
N LEU A 8 29.25 -7.98 -20.18
CA LEU A 8 28.44 -6.74 -20.16
C LEU A 8 26.96 -6.99 -19.83
N TRP A 9 26.40 -8.06 -20.37
CA TRP A 9 24.96 -8.34 -20.32
C TRP A 9 24.63 -9.64 -19.60
N LEU A 10 25.52 -10.62 -19.59
CA LEU A 10 25.29 -11.92 -18.96
C LEU A 10 26.21 -12.11 -17.76
N ALA A 11 25.82 -12.98 -16.83
CA ALA A 11 26.66 -13.29 -15.69
C ALA A 11 27.98 -13.97 -16.12
N GLN A 12 29.05 -13.74 -15.36
CA GLN A 12 30.33 -14.43 -15.56
C GLN A 12 30.29 -15.88 -15.05
N HIS A 13 29.54 -16.13 -13.96
CA HIS A 13 29.41 -17.48 -13.42
C HIS A 13 28.59 -18.37 -14.39
N PRO A 14 29.13 -19.52 -14.86
CA PRO A 14 28.58 -20.29 -15.97
C PRO A 14 27.15 -20.80 -15.70
N GLY A 15 26.87 -21.33 -14.51
CA GLY A 15 25.52 -21.76 -14.14
C GLY A 15 24.51 -20.62 -14.05
N LYS A 16 24.97 -19.42 -13.67
CA LYS A 16 24.10 -18.24 -13.58
C LYS A 16 23.79 -17.74 -14.98
N ARG A 17 24.81 -17.63 -15.83
CA ARG A 17 24.68 -17.28 -17.24
C ARG A 17 23.72 -18.20 -17.98
N TRP A 18 23.88 -19.50 -17.80
CA TRP A 18 23.00 -20.48 -18.43
C TRP A 18 21.55 -20.33 -17.96
N THR A 19 21.33 -20.09 -16.66
CA THR A 19 19.98 -19.85 -16.11
C THR A 19 19.34 -18.61 -16.72
N GLU A 20 20.08 -17.50 -16.83
CA GLU A 20 19.61 -16.25 -17.44
C GLU A 20 19.25 -16.47 -18.92
N LEU A 21 20.12 -17.15 -19.67
CA LEU A 21 19.84 -17.49 -21.07
C LEU A 21 18.61 -18.39 -21.22
N PHE A 22 18.46 -19.39 -20.35
CA PHE A 22 17.30 -20.28 -20.35
C PHE A 22 16.00 -19.50 -20.12
N PHE A 23 15.93 -18.65 -19.09
CA PHE A 23 14.71 -17.87 -18.82
C PHE A 23 14.40 -16.87 -19.95
N LEU A 24 15.40 -16.24 -20.55
CA LEU A 24 15.19 -15.38 -21.72
C LEU A 24 14.67 -16.17 -22.93
N ALA A 25 15.25 -17.33 -23.21
CA ALA A 25 14.82 -18.18 -24.32
C ALA A 25 13.42 -18.78 -24.10
N TYR A 26 13.06 -19.07 -22.86
CA TYR A 26 11.72 -19.55 -22.49
C TYR A 26 10.66 -18.44 -22.52
N SER A 27 11.05 -17.17 -22.36
CA SER A 27 10.10 -16.07 -22.21
C SER A 27 9.13 -15.89 -23.38
N PRO A 28 9.56 -15.95 -24.66
CA PRO A 28 8.65 -15.92 -25.80
C PRO A 28 7.54 -16.97 -25.73
N PHE A 29 7.83 -18.17 -25.23
CA PHE A 29 6.83 -19.24 -25.13
C PHE A 29 5.71 -18.86 -24.16
N TRP A 30 6.03 -18.52 -22.91
CA TRP A 30 4.97 -18.21 -21.94
C TRP A 30 4.24 -16.90 -22.28
N ILE A 31 4.92 -15.93 -22.90
CA ILE A 31 4.31 -14.69 -23.38
C ILE A 31 3.29 -14.99 -24.48
N VAL A 32 3.64 -15.80 -25.48
CA VAL A 32 2.71 -16.20 -26.55
C VAL A 32 1.57 -17.04 -25.98
N TRP A 33 1.86 -17.97 -25.07
CA TRP A 33 0.85 -18.76 -24.37
C TRP A 33 -0.15 -17.87 -23.62
N ALA A 34 0.33 -16.97 -22.77
CA ALA A 34 -0.50 -16.14 -21.92
C ALA A 34 -1.18 -15.00 -22.69
N LEU A 35 -0.38 -14.15 -23.34
CA LEU A 35 -0.83 -12.89 -23.96
C LEU A 35 -1.21 -13.05 -25.43
N GLY A 36 -0.71 -14.08 -26.12
CA GLY A 36 -1.04 -14.34 -27.51
C GLY A 36 -2.22 -15.31 -27.70
N ILE A 37 -2.47 -16.19 -26.72
CA ILE A 37 -3.48 -17.26 -26.84
C ILE A 37 -4.51 -17.18 -25.70
N VAL A 38 -4.10 -17.34 -24.44
CA VAL A 38 -5.06 -17.43 -23.32
C VAL A 38 -5.89 -16.17 -23.16
N VAL A 39 -5.24 -15.00 -23.17
CA VAL A 39 -5.87 -13.68 -22.99
C VAL A 39 -6.75 -13.29 -24.18
N PRO A 40 -6.27 -13.26 -25.44
CA PRO A 40 -7.07 -12.76 -26.56
C PRO A 40 -8.30 -13.63 -26.90
N PHE A 41 -8.24 -14.94 -26.60
CA PHE A 41 -9.35 -15.86 -26.85
C PHE A 41 -10.22 -16.12 -25.62
N GLU A 42 -9.96 -15.41 -24.52
CA GLU A 42 -10.69 -15.50 -23.24
C GLU A 42 -10.80 -16.95 -22.75
N ILE A 43 -9.74 -17.74 -22.92
CA ILE A 43 -9.77 -19.18 -22.60
C ILE A 43 -10.03 -19.40 -21.12
N TYR A 44 -9.51 -18.51 -20.27
CA TYR A 44 -9.67 -18.57 -18.81
C TYR A 44 -11.13 -18.42 -18.34
N GLU A 45 -12.02 -17.74 -19.08
CA GLU A 45 -13.46 -17.68 -18.76
C GLU A 45 -14.20 -18.97 -19.12
N LYS A 46 -13.65 -19.73 -20.07
CA LYS A 46 -14.25 -20.97 -20.59
C LYS A 46 -13.80 -22.21 -19.79
N CYS A 47 -12.79 -22.06 -18.94
CA CYS A 47 -12.26 -23.14 -18.12
C CYS A 47 -13.03 -23.29 -16.80
N ASP A 48 -13.10 -24.53 -16.33
CA ASP A 48 -13.36 -24.82 -14.93
C ASP A 48 -12.10 -24.58 -14.08
N GLU A 49 -12.20 -24.79 -12.77
CA GLU A 49 -11.14 -24.52 -11.81
C GLU A 49 -9.85 -25.29 -12.15
N TRP A 50 -9.98 -26.51 -12.66
CA TRP A 50 -8.87 -27.37 -13.06
C TRP A 50 -8.27 -26.97 -14.41
N GLY A 51 -9.10 -26.62 -15.40
CA GLY A 51 -8.64 -26.09 -16.68
C GLY A 51 -7.83 -24.82 -16.51
N TYR A 52 -8.29 -23.90 -15.64
CA TYR A 52 -7.54 -22.69 -15.36
C TYR A 52 -6.24 -22.97 -14.60
N MET A 53 -6.24 -23.91 -13.65
CA MET A 53 -5.01 -24.38 -13.00
C MET A 53 -4.01 -24.94 -14.03
N ALA A 54 -4.48 -25.74 -14.98
CA ALA A 54 -3.64 -26.31 -16.04
C ALA A 54 -2.99 -25.22 -16.92
N ILE A 55 -3.69 -24.11 -17.17
CA ILE A 55 -3.14 -22.95 -17.89
C ILE A 55 -1.93 -22.36 -17.15
N GLY A 56 -2.06 -22.15 -15.83
CA GLY A 56 -0.97 -21.63 -15.00
C GLY A 56 0.21 -22.60 -14.91
N LEU A 57 -0.07 -23.89 -14.75
CA LEU A 57 0.96 -24.93 -14.75
C LEU A 57 1.69 -25.01 -16.09
N GLY A 58 0.98 -24.88 -17.21
CA GLY A 58 1.58 -24.84 -18.55
C GLY A 58 2.58 -23.72 -18.74
N ALA A 59 2.34 -22.56 -18.11
CA ALA A 59 3.27 -21.43 -18.15
C ALA A 59 4.50 -21.60 -17.23
N SER A 60 4.37 -22.32 -16.11
CA SER A 60 5.39 -22.32 -15.04
C SER A 60 6.18 -23.62 -14.89
N LEU A 61 5.56 -24.78 -15.07
CA LEU A 61 6.22 -26.09 -14.93
C LEU A 61 7.48 -26.24 -15.80
N PRO A 62 7.53 -25.72 -17.04
CA PRO A 62 8.75 -25.80 -17.84
C PRO A 62 9.95 -25.12 -17.18
N CYS A 63 9.76 -24.10 -16.34
CA CYS A 63 10.84 -23.46 -15.56
C CYS A 63 11.49 -24.39 -14.53
N PHE A 64 10.84 -25.50 -14.18
CA PHE A 64 11.32 -26.50 -13.23
C PHE A 64 11.71 -27.81 -13.91
N LEU A 65 10.94 -28.24 -14.92
CA LEU A 65 11.08 -29.54 -15.57
C LEU A 65 12.14 -29.55 -16.68
N LEU A 66 12.30 -28.44 -17.43
CA LEU A 66 13.27 -28.38 -18.54
C LEU A 66 14.71 -28.16 -18.08
N PRO A 67 15.01 -27.35 -17.04
CA PRO A 67 16.39 -27.15 -16.63
C PRO A 67 17.20 -28.40 -16.30
N PRO A 68 16.69 -29.41 -15.56
CA PRO A 68 17.47 -30.62 -15.31
C PRO A 68 17.82 -31.38 -16.60
N LEU A 69 17.00 -31.26 -17.65
CA LEU A 69 17.19 -31.90 -18.95
C LEU A 69 18.18 -31.12 -19.84
N LEU A 70 18.12 -29.79 -19.83
CA LEU A 70 18.85 -28.92 -20.78
C LEU A 70 20.15 -28.31 -20.22
N GLN A 71 20.41 -28.43 -18.92
CA GLN A 71 21.58 -27.83 -18.27
C GLN A 71 22.92 -28.43 -18.76
N PRO A 72 24.01 -27.63 -18.76
CA PRO A 72 25.35 -28.09 -19.16
C PRO A 72 25.89 -29.18 -18.22
N GLN A 73 26.77 -30.03 -18.74
CA GLN A 73 27.38 -31.13 -17.97
C GLN A 73 28.14 -30.66 -16.72
N SER A 74 28.77 -29.48 -16.78
CA SER A 74 29.48 -28.86 -15.65
C SER A 74 28.55 -28.51 -14.47
N GLU A 75 27.28 -28.17 -14.72
CA GLU A 75 26.28 -27.95 -13.67
C GLU A 75 25.66 -29.27 -13.18
N ARG A 76 25.58 -30.30 -14.04
CA ARG A 76 25.07 -31.63 -13.66
C ARG A 76 25.91 -32.30 -12.57
N GLN A 77 27.22 -32.07 -12.58
CA GLN A 77 28.14 -32.60 -11.57
C GLN A 77 27.98 -31.95 -10.19
N ARG A 78 27.31 -30.80 -10.10
CA ARG A 78 27.06 -30.12 -8.82
C ARG A 78 25.84 -30.71 -8.12
N PRO A 79 25.83 -30.75 -6.77
CA PRO A 79 24.64 -31.10 -6.00
C PRO A 79 23.45 -30.23 -6.38
N PHE A 80 22.25 -30.83 -6.41
CA PHE A 80 21.05 -30.19 -6.95
C PHE A 80 20.77 -28.81 -6.33
N TRP A 81 20.86 -28.68 -5.00
CA TRP A 81 20.62 -27.43 -4.26
C TRP A 81 21.69 -26.34 -4.49
N GLN A 82 22.84 -26.68 -5.06
CA GLN A 82 23.90 -25.72 -5.36
C GLN A 82 23.74 -25.09 -6.76
N ARG A 83 22.96 -25.72 -7.64
CA ARG A 83 22.74 -25.27 -9.02
C ARG A 83 21.99 -23.94 -9.01
N HIS A 84 22.42 -23.02 -9.87
CA HIS A 84 21.89 -21.66 -9.83
C HIS A 84 20.40 -21.59 -10.20
N TRP A 85 19.96 -22.34 -11.22
CA TRP A 85 18.56 -22.36 -11.64
C TRP A 85 17.62 -22.86 -10.53
N VAL A 86 18.08 -23.78 -9.67
CA VAL A 86 17.31 -24.26 -8.52
C VAL A 86 17.13 -23.13 -7.52
N LYS A 87 18.23 -22.46 -7.14
CA LYS A 87 18.18 -21.31 -6.21
C LYS A 87 17.31 -20.18 -6.74
N ALA A 88 17.44 -19.85 -8.03
CA ALA A 88 16.65 -18.81 -8.68
C ALA A 88 15.15 -19.14 -8.63
N ASN A 89 14.76 -20.36 -9.02
CA ASN A 89 13.36 -20.78 -8.95
C ASN A 89 12.83 -20.82 -7.52
N VAL A 90 13.59 -21.28 -6.53
CA VAL A 90 13.15 -21.30 -5.12
C VAL A 90 12.87 -19.89 -4.62
N TRP A 91 13.78 -18.94 -4.87
CA TRP A 91 13.55 -17.55 -4.44
C TRP A 91 12.38 -16.92 -5.17
N ILE A 92 12.26 -17.13 -6.48
CA ILE A 92 11.14 -16.61 -7.27
C ILE A 92 9.83 -17.20 -6.78
N ALA A 93 9.77 -18.50 -6.48
CA ALA A 93 8.60 -19.14 -5.90
C ALA A 93 8.20 -18.49 -4.57
N ILE A 94 9.15 -18.22 -3.67
CA ILE A 94 8.87 -17.52 -2.40
C ILE A 94 8.30 -16.12 -2.66
N PHE A 95 8.93 -15.33 -3.53
CA PHE A 95 8.47 -13.97 -3.83
C PHE A 95 7.13 -13.96 -4.58
N SER A 96 6.88 -14.91 -5.48
CA SER A 96 5.58 -15.12 -6.11
C SER A 96 4.52 -15.43 -5.06
N PHE A 97 4.80 -16.33 -4.11
CA PHE A 97 3.83 -16.62 -3.05
C PHE A 97 3.51 -15.38 -2.20
N ILE A 98 4.54 -14.68 -1.72
CA ILE A 98 4.38 -13.48 -0.90
C ILE A 98 3.61 -12.41 -1.68
N GLY A 99 4.02 -12.10 -2.92
CA GLY A 99 3.39 -11.06 -3.73
C GLY A 99 1.91 -11.33 -4.05
N ASN A 100 1.51 -12.59 -4.20
CA ASN A 100 0.12 -12.93 -4.50
C ASN A 100 -0.77 -13.08 -3.27
N TYR A 101 -0.25 -13.52 -2.12
CA TYR A 101 -1.10 -13.96 -1.00
C TYR A 101 -0.85 -13.25 0.32
N PHE A 102 0.31 -12.61 0.50
CA PHE A 102 0.63 -11.93 1.76
C PHE A 102 -0.02 -10.55 1.78
N TRP A 103 -1.11 -10.42 2.56
CA TRP A 103 -1.95 -9.21 2.67
C TRP A 103 -2.62 -8.71 1.38
N THR A 104 -2.44 -9.39 0.24
CA THR A 104 -3.08 -9.01 -1.01
C THR A 104 -4.62 -9.09 -0.93
N HIS A 105 -5.19 -9.98 -0.12
CA HIS A 105 -6.64 -10.03 0.12
C HIS A 105 -7.18 -8.70 0.70
N TYR A 106 -6.44 -8.03 1.59
CA TYR A 106 -6.85 -6.71 2.08
C TYR A 106 -6.93 -5.67 0.96
N PHE A 107 -6.06 -5.74 -0.04
CA PHE A 107 -6.14 -4.87 -1.21
C PHE A 107 -7.42 -5.12 -2.01
N TYR A 108 -7.79 -6.38 -2.22
CA TYR A 108 -9.04 -6.74 -2.90
C TYR A 108 -10.28 -6.36 -2.09
N ASP A 109 -10.27 -6.61 -0.78
CA ASP A 109 -11.35 -6.23 0.14
C ASP A 109 -11.55 -4.71 0.17
N LEU A 110 -10.45 -3.96 0.27
CA LEU A 110 -10.47 -2.49 0.28
C LEU A 110 -11.00 -1.91 -1.03
N LEU A 111 -10.63 -2.50 -2.16
CA LEU A 111 -11.10 -2.05 -3.48
C LEU A 111 -12.47 -2.63 -3.86
N GLY A 112 -13.03 -3.54 -3.05
CA GLY A 112 -14.21 -4.33 -3.42
C GLY A 112 -14.02 -5.07 -4.76
N ALA A 113 -12.79 -5.53 -5.02
CA ALA A 113 -12.38 -6.10 -6.30
C ALA A 113 -12.32 -7.63 -6.21
N SER A 114 -12.79 -8.32 -7.24
CA SER A 114 -12.73 -9.79 -7.32
C SER A 114 -12.50 -10.28 -8.74
N TYR A 115 -11.92 -11.47 -8.86
CA TYR A 115 -11.71 -12.12 -10.16
C TYR A 115 -13.00 -12.75 -10.68
N THR A 116 -13.29 -12.55 -11.97
CA THR A 116 -14.50 -13.05 -12.66
C THR A 116 -14.51 -14.55 -12.87
N PHE A 117 -13.34 -15.15 -13.10
CA PHE A 117 -13.21 -16.52 -13.55
C PHE A 117 -13.19 -17.56 -12.40
N LYS A 118 -13.65 -18.78 -12.72
CA LYS A 118 -13.63 -19.94 -11.82
C LYS A 118 -12.20 -20.37 -11.54
N SER A 119 -11.88 -20.52 -10.26
CA SER A 119 -10.53 -20.88 -9.82
C SER A 119 -10.55 -21.43 -8.40
N TRP A 120 -9.56 -22.27 -8.11
CA TRP A 120 -9.18 -22.54 -6.73
C TRP A 120 -8.59 -21.25 -6.12
N ARG A 121 -9.03 -20.87 -4.92
CA ARG A 121 -8.67 -19.59 -4.28
C ARG A 121 -8.06 -19.79 -2.90
N LEU A 122 -7.16 -18.88 -2.54
CA LEU A 122 -6.62 -18.71 -1.20
C LEU A 122 -6.88 -17.26 -0.79
N ASN A 123 -7.70 -17.04 0.25
CA ASN A 123 -8.18 -15.71 0.66
C ASN A 123 -8.73 -14.90 -0.53
N ASP A 124 -9.65 -15.51 -1.29
CA ASP A 124 -10.26 -14.96 -2.50
C ASP A 124 -9.35 -14.65 -3.70
N VAL A 125 -8.04 -14.87 -3.56
CA VAL A 125 -7.07 -14.74 -4.66
C VAL A 125 -6.87 -16.09 -5.37
N PRO A 126 -6.99 -16.17 -6.71
CA PRO A 126 -6.78 -17.40 -7.46
C PRO A 126 -5.37 -18.00 -7.27
N ILE A 127 -5.31 -19.29 -6.96
CA ILE A 127 -4.06 -20.04 -6.80
C ILE A 127 -3.27 -20.08 -8.11
N THR A 128 -3.95 -20.09 -9.26
CA THR A 128 -3.32 -20.07 -10.58
C THR A 128 -2.39 -18.86 -10.80
N LEU A 129 -2.66 -17.72 -10.15
CA LEU A 129 -1.83 -16.51 -10.29
C LEU A 129 -0.41 -16.74 -9.79
N TYR A 130 -0.21 -17.56 -8.75
CA TYR A 130 1.12 -17.97 -8.33
C TYR A 130 1.95 -18.56 -9.47
N PHE A 131 1.34 -19.47 -10.23
CA PHE A 131 2.02 -20.13 -11.34
C PHE A 131 2.28 -19.15 -12.50
N MET A 132 1.29 -18.34 -12.87
CA MET A 132 1.46 -17.33 -13.92
C MET A 132 2.53 -16.29 -13.55
N THR A 133 2.51 -15.79 -12.32
CA THR A 133 3.49 -14.83 -11.81
C THR A 133 4.89 -15.44 -11.70
N HIS A 134 5.03 -16.73 -11.42
CA HIS A 134 6.35 -17.39 -11.39
C HIS A 134 7.05 -17.31 -12.75
N ALA A 135 6.35 -17.65 -13.84
CA ALA A 135 6.90 -17.59 -15.20
C ALA A 135 7.34 -16.17 -15.58
N TYR A 136 6.49 -15.20 -15.28
CA TYR A 136 6.72 -13.78 -15.49
C TYR A 136 7.86 -13.21 -14.61
N PHE A 137 7.94 -13.60 -13.34
CA PHE A 137 9.02 -13.17 -12.42
C PHE A 137 10.37 -13.75 -12.82
N CYS A 138 10.44 -14.95 -13.40
CA CYS A 138 11.68 -15.46 -14.01
C CYS A 138 12.19 -14.53 -15.12
N PHE A 139 11.29 -14.05 -15.99
CA PHE A 139 11.64 -13.08 -17.02
C PHE A 139 12.09 -11.76 -16.42
N TYR A 140 11.32 -11.20 -15.48
CA TYR A 140 11.58 -9.89 -14.86
C TYR A 140 12.87 -9.87 -14.07
N HIS A 141 13.13 -10.92 -13.29
CA HIS A 141 14.37 -11.11 -12.57
C HIS A 141 15.56 -11.09 -13.52
N THR A 142 15.46 -11.81 -14.64
CA THR A 142 16.54 -11.91 -15.60
C THR A 142 16.78 -10.58 -16.33
N LEU A 143 15.72 -9.96 -16.84
CA LEU A 143 15.78 -8.67 -17.52
C LEU A 143 16.35 -7.57 -16.61
N SER A 144 15.90 -7.56 -15.35
CA SER A 144 16.39 -6.59 -14.36
C SER A 144 17.87 -6.79 -14.06
N ASN A 145 18.33 -8.02 -13.90
CA ASN A 145 19.75 -8.31 -13.69
C ASN A 145 20.62 -7.89 -14.89
N LEU A 146 20.13 -8.09 -16.12
CA LEU A 146 20.77 -7.63 -17.36
C LEU A 146 20.92 -6.10 -17.36
N ALA A 147 19.81 -5.39 -17.13
CA ALA A 147 19.78 -3.92 -17.12
C ALA A 147 20.70 -3.34 -16.03
N LEU A 148 20.61 -3.86 -14.81
CA LEU A 148 21.42 -3.40 -13.68
C LEU A 148 22.90 -3.69 -13.88
N ARG A 149 23.27 -4.81 -14.51
CA ARG A 149 24.68 -5.08 -14.86
C ARG A 149 25.19 -4.13 -15.93
N ARG A 150 24.40 -3.87 -16.97
CA ARG A 150 24.77 -2.91 -18.02
C ARG A 150 24.99 -1.50 -17.44
N LEU A 151 24.10 -1.08 -16.54
CA LEU A 151 24.17 0.20 -15.85
C LEU A 151 25.41 0.27 -14.95
N ARG A 152 25.66 -0.77 -14.16
CA ARG A 152 26.84 -0.85 -13.29
C ARG A 152 28.13 -0.71 -14.07
N HIS A 153 28.22 -1.36 -15.23
CA HIS A 153 29.38 -1.22 -16.12
C HIS A 153 29.47 0.19 -16.72
N ALA A 154 28.35 0.80 -17.12
CA ALA A 154 28.35 2.15 -17.67
C ALA A 154 28.88 3.20 -16.68
N PHE A 155 28.61 3.03 -15.38
CA PHE A 155 29.04 3.93 -14.30
C PHE A 155 30.24 3.39 -13.48
N GLN A 156 31.01 2.45 -14.03
CA GLN A 156 32.10 1.82 -13.28
C GLN A 156 33.26 2.78 -12.95
N THR A 157 33.51 3.75 -13.83
CA THR A 157 34.55 4.78 -13.68
C THR A 157 34.07 6.01 -12.92
N SER A 158 32.76 6.10 -12.64
CA SER A 158 32.16 7.23 -11.91
C SER A 158 32.39 7.13 -10.40
N SER A 159 32.26 8.27 -9.70
CA SER A 159 32.35 8.30 -8.24
C SER A 159 31.28 7.43 -7.59
N ARG A 160 31.53 6.96 -6.36
CA ARG A 160 30.60 6.09 -5.62
C ARG A 160 29.21 6.71 -5.50
N LEU A 161 29.12 8.01 -5.26
CA LEU A 161 27.85 8.73 -5.13
C LEU A 161 27.05 8.64 -6.43
N TYR A 162 27.64 9.01 -7.58
CA TYR A 162 26.94 8.92 -8.87
C TYR A 162 26.51 7.50 -9.21
N ARG A 163 27.36 6.50 -8.94
CA ARG A 163 27.01 5.10 -9.20
C ARG A 163 25.83 4.62 -8.36
N VAL A 164 25.81 4.95 -7.06
CA VAL A 164 24.70 4.57 -6.15
C VAL A 164 23.43 5.33 -6.53
N SER A 165 23.51 6.63 -6.80
CA SER A 165 22.35 7.43 -7.22
C SER A 165 21.78 6.95 -8.55
N ALA A 166 22.61 6.66 -9.55
CA ALA A 166 22.16 6.13 -10.84
C ALA A 166 21.50 4.75 -10.68
N MET A 167 22.07 3.86 -9.85
CA MET A 167 21.46 2.57 -9.55
C MET A 167 20.13 2.72 -8.81
N GLY A 168 20.07 3.57 -7.79
CA GLY A 168 18.85 3.84 -7.02
C GLY A 168 17.75 4.40 -7.91
N LEU A 169 18.06 5.38 -8.77
CA LEU A 169 17.11 5.94 -9.72
C LEU A 169 16.62 4.89 -10.72
N ALA A 170 17.50 4.04 -11.26
CA ALA A 170 17.08 2.99 -12.19
C ALA A 170 16.16 1.96 -11.52
N VAL A 171 16.49 1.51 -10.31
CA VAL A 171 15.63 0.59 -9.54
C VAL A 171 14.29 1.25 -9.24
N PHE A 172 14.29 2.51 -8.81
CA PHE A 172 13.06 3.27 -8.54
C PHE A 172 12.19 3.36 -9.80
N LEU A 173 12.75 3.77 -10.94
CA LEU A 173 12.00 3.89 -12.19
C LEU A 173 11.43 2.54 -12.64
N MET A 174 12.22 1.46 -12.60
CA MET A 174 11.74 0.14 -12.98
C MET A 174 10.61 -0.36 -12.06
N ALA A 175 10.76 -0.18 -10.74
CA ALA A 175 9.74 -0.56 -9.76
C ALA A 175 8.46 0.27 -9.95
N TYR A 176 8.60 1.59 -10.09
CA TYR A 176 7.49 2.52 -10.28
C TYR A 176 6.74 2.25 -11.59
N THR A 177 7.44 2.02 -12.70
CA THR A 177 6.82 1.62 -13.97
C THR A 177 6.06 0.31 -13.82
N THR A 178 6.61 -0.68 -13.13
CA THR A 178 5.92 -1.97 -12.89
C THR A 178 4.64 -1.75 -12.09
N ALA A 179 4.70 -0.99 -10.99
CA ALA A 179 3.55 -0.69 -10.15
C ALA A 179 2.45 0.09 -10.90
N ILE A 180 2.82 1.07 -11.72
CA ILE A 180 1.86 1.79 -12.58
C ILE A 180 1.22 0.84 -13.58
N MET A 181 2.02 0.02 -14.28
CA MET A 181 1.49 -0.89 -15.29
C MET A 181 0.53 -1.92 -14.68
N GLU A 182 0.84 -2.43 -13.49
CA GLU A 182 -0.06 -3.29 -12.72
C GLU A 182 -1.35 -2.55 -12.35
N THR A 183 -1.25 -1.33 -11.82
CA THR A 183 -2.40 -0.49 -11.48
C THR A 183 -3.29 -0.22 -12.69
N LEU A 184 -2.69 0.16 -13.83
CA LEU A 184 -3.40 0.39 -15.08
C LEU A 184 -4.07 -0.89 -15.59
N THR A 185 -3.40 -2.04 -15.43
CA THR A 185 -3.95 -3.34 -15.81
C THR A 185 -5.16 -3.66 -14.93
N ILE A 186 -5.05 -3.58 -13.62
CA ILE A 186 -6.16 -3.83 -12.69
C ILE A 186 -7.35 -2.91 -12.98
N ALA A 187 -7.08 -1.63 -13.25
CA ALA A 187 -8.13 -0.65 -13.49
C ALA A 187 -8.90 -0.88 -14.80
N HIS A 188 -8.20 -1.26 -15.89
CA HIS A 188 -8.77 -1.27 -17.24
C HIS A 188 -9.01 -2.67 -17.82
N PHE A 189 -8.38 -3.72 -17.29
CA PHE A 189 -8.61 -5.07 -17.82
C PHE A 189 -9.96 -5.64 -17.37
N PRO A 190 -10.65 -6.40 -18.24
CA PRO A 190 -12.00 -6.90 -17.98
C PRO A 190 -12.09 -8.03 -16.93
N TYR A 191 -10.98 -8.47 -16.31
CA TYR A 191 -10.94 -9.64 -15.42
C TYR A 191 -11.33 -9.35 -13.97
N TYR A 192 -11.46 -8.07 -13.64
CA TYR A 192 -11.84 -7.61 -12.31
C TYR A 192 -13.27 -7.11 -12.34
N THR A 193 -14.11 -7.71 -11.50
CA THR A 193 -15.35 -7.10 -11.05
C THR A 193 -15.05 -6.24 -9.85
N PHE A 194 -15.51 -4.99 -9.88
CA PHE A 194 -15.45 -4.07 -8.77
C PHE A 194 -16.86 -3.84 -8.26
N ARG A 195 -17.02 -3.73 -6.93
CA ARG A 195 -18.28 -3.30 -6.31
C ARG A 195 -18.69 -1.92 -6.82
N ASP A 196 -17.73 -1.00 -6.97
CA ASP A 196 -17.88 0.28 -7.66
C ASP A 196 -16.58 0.65 -8.40
N ARG A 197 -16.58 0.50 -9.73
CA ARG A 197 -15.40 0.78 -10.57
C ARG A 197 -15.06 2.27 -10.67
N GLN A 198 -16.05 3.16 -10.49
CA GLN A 198 -15.85 4.61 -10.55
C GLN A 198 -15.25 5.16 -9.25
N GLN A 199 -15.52 4.54 -8.10
CA GLN A 199 -14.88 4.86 -6.82
C GLN A 199 -13.40 4.47 -6.81
N MET A 200 -13.03 3.31 -7.36
CA MET A 200 -11.63 2.84 -7.41
C MET A 200 -10.70 3.79 -8.20
N SER A 201 -11.21 4.41 -9.28
CA SER A 201 -10.42 5.36 -10.10
C SER A 201 -10.24 6.74 -9.45
N LYS A 202 -10.89 6.99 -8.31
CA LYS A 202 -10.78 8.24 -7.58
C LYS A 202 -10.01 7.97 -6.29
N VAL A 203 -9.14 8.89 -5.89
CA VAL A 203 -8.49 8.91 -4.55
C VAL A 203 -9.52 8.77 -3.40
N GLN A 204 -10.80 8.97 -3.70
CA GLN A 204 -11.98 8.69 -2.91
C GLN A 204 -12.12 7.25 -2.38
N GLY A 205 -11.61 6.22 -3.07
CA GLY A 205 -11.79 4.83 -2.61
C GLY A 205 -11.18 4.54 -1.23
N LEU A 206 -10.00 5.10 -0.94
CA LEU A 206 -9.39 4.99 0.38
C LEU A 206 -10.15 5.82 1.43
N VAL A 207 -10.66 6.99 1.03
CA VAL A 207 -11.44 7.89 1.90
C VAL A 207 -12.76 7.22 2.30
N ASP A 208 -13.45 6.60 1.36
CA ASP A 208 -14.73 5.92 1.60
C ASP A 208 -14.52 4.64 2.43
N ALA A 209 -13.51 3.84 2.12
CA ALA A 209 -13.19 2.66 2.93
C ALA A 209 -12.76 3.02 4.37
N LEU A 210 -12.00 4.11 4.54
CA LEU A 210 -11.66 4.61 5.86
C LEU A 210 -12.90 5.11 6.61
N ARG A 211 -13.81 5.81 5.92
CA ARG A 211 -15.10 6.24 6.48
C ARG A 211 -15.93 5.04 6.95
N GLU A 212 -16.06 4.01 6.13
CA GLU A 212 -16.79 2.77 6.47
C GLU A 212 -16.14 2.05 7.66
N TYR A 213 -14.80 1.94 7.70
CA TYR A 213 -14.06 1.33 8.80
C TYR A 213 -14.35 2.02 10.14
N ILE A 214 -14.33 3.36 10.15
CA ILE A 214 -14.58 4.18 11.34
C ILE A 214 -16.05 4.08 11.76
N GLN A 215 -16.99 4.18 10.81
CA GLN A 215 -18.42 4.06 11.08
C GLN A 215 -18.84 2.67 11.60
N ALA A 216 -18.09 1.62 11.25
CA ALA A 216 -18.28 0.29 11.81
C ALA A 216 -17.84 0.16 13.29
N GLY A 217 -17.34 1.25 13.90
CA GLY A 217 -16.92 1.29 15.30
C GLY A 217 -15.64 0.49 15.58
N ARG A 218 -14.82 0.28 14.55
CA ARG A 218 -13.56 -0.48 14.69
C ARG A 218 -12.48 0.39 15.34
N PRO A 219 -11.53 -0.20 16.10
CA PRO A 219 -10.44 0.55 16.71
C PRO A 219 -9.68 1.40 15.69
N PHE A 220 -9.65 2.70 15.93
CA PHE A 220 -8.99 3.70 15.07
C PHE A 220 -8.30 4.76 15.94
N LEU A 221 -7.06 5.12 15.57
CA LEU A 221 -6.31 6.21 16.20
C LEU A 221 -5.83 7.21 15.13
N GLY A 222 -6.48 8.37 15.06
CA GLY A 222 -6.02 9.49 14.24
C GLY A 222 -4.99 10.35 14.97
N ILE A 223 -3.89 10.74 14.30
CA ILE A 223 -2.84 11.58 14.91
C ILE A 223 -2.62 12.83 14.06
N CYS A 224 -2.66 14.01 14.69
CA CYS A 224 -2.49 15.33 14.08
C CYS A 224 -3.44 15.54 12.89
N LEU A 225 -2.94 15.43 11.65
CA LEU A 225 -3.78 15.47 10.45
C LEU A 225 -4.87 14.38 10.49
N GLY A 226 -4.59 13.22 11.08
CA GLY A 226 -5.58 12.16 11.27
C GLY A 226 -6.80 12.57 12.11
N LEU A 227 -6.63 13.50 13.07
CA LEU A 227 -7.77 14.09 13.79
C LEU A 227 -8.53 15.08 12.89
N GLN A 228 -7.80 15.96 12.19
CA GLN A 228 -8.40 16.99 11.34
C GLN A 228 -9.21 16.40 10.19
N LEU A 229 -8.75 15.27 9.64
CA LEU A 229 -9.45 14.53 8.59
C LEU A 229 -10.84 14.04 9.01
N LEU A 230 -11.13 13.86 10.31
CA LEU A 230 -12.44 13.41 10.78
C LEU A 230 -13.53 14.49 10.65
N PHE A 231 -13.14 15.75 10.63
CA PHE A 231 -14.06 16.90 10.52
C PHE A 231 -14.65 17.05 9.10
N GLU A 232 -15.61 17.97 8.93
CA GLU A 232 -16.21 18.27 7.62
C GLU A 232 -15.20 18.83 6.62
N GLY A 233 -14.16 19.51 7.10
CA GLY A 233 -13.09 19.98 6.24
C GLY A 233 -12.11 20.91 6.94
N SER A 234 -11.22 21.50 6.16
CA SER A 234 -10.25 22.49 6.62
C SER A 234 -10.28 23.72 5.70
N GLU A 235 -10.00 24.90 6.24
CA GLU A 235 -9.78 26.14 5.49
C GLU A 235 -8.41 26.19 4.81
N GLU A 236 -7.52 25.25 5.15
CA GLU A 236 -6.20 25.13 4.53
C GLU A 236 -6.29 24.98 3.01
N ASN A 237 -5.33 25.57 2.29
CA ASN A 237 -5.23 25.54 0.82
C ASN A 237 -6.49 26.02 0.08
N GLY A 238 -7.24 26.96 0.66
CA GLY A 238 -8.44 27.53 0.03
C GLY A 238 -9.72 26.70 0.23
N GLY A 239 -9.68 25.73 1.14
CA GLY A 239 -10.82 24.89 1.47
C GLY A 239 -10.66 23.48 0.94
N VAL A 240 -10.62 22.51 1.84
CA VAL A 240 -10.61 21.07 1.52
C VAL A 240 -11.66 20.35 2.34
N GLU A 241 -12.30 19.35 1.73
CA GLU A 241 -13.28 18.49 2.41
C GLU A 241 -12.59 17.38 3.19
N GLY A 242 -13.11 17.07 4.38
CA GLY A 242 -12.66 15.97 5.22
C GLY A 242 -13.54 14.73 5.06
N LEU A 243 -13.46 13.83 6.04
CA LEU A 243 -14.32 12.64 6.09
C LEU A 243 -15.77 12.99 6.42
N GLY A 244 -16.01 14.13 7.07
CA GLY A 244 -17.36 14.59 7.43
C GLY A 244 -18.02 13.74 8.51
N LEU A 245 -17.23 13.20 9.43
CA LEU A 245 -17.73 12.41 10.57
C LEU A 245 -18.03 13.29 11.78
N ILE A 246 -17.28 14.39 11.94
CA ILE A 246 -17.42 15.33 13.06
C ILE A 246 -17.84 16.70 12.50
N PRO A 247 -18.95 17.30 13.01
CA PRO A 247 -19.35 18.64 12.60
C PRO A 247 -18.29 19.70 12.89
N GLY A 248 -18.12 20.63 11.95
CA GLY A 248 -17.17 21.73 12.04
C GLY A 248 -16.00 21.61 11.06
N ARG A 249 -15.26 22.71 10.92
CA ARG A 249 -14.11 22.81 10.02
C ARG A 249 -12.87 23.27 10.78
N CYS A 250 -11.71 22.77 10.38
CA CYS A 250 -10.43 23.23 10.90
C CYS A 250 -10.08 24.61 10.33
N ALA A 251 -9.72 25.54 11.21
CA ALA A 251 -9.36 26.91 10.87
C ALA A 251 -7.94 27.22 11.35
N ALA A 252 -7.32 28.25 10.78
CA ALA A 252 -5.99 28.68 11.17
C ALA A 252 -5.97 29.19 12.62
N LEU A 253 -4.92 28.86 13.36
CA LEU A 253 -4.73 29.33 14.73
C LEU A 253 -4.43 30.85 14.70
N SER A 254 -5.40 31.65 15.13
CA SER A 254 -5.45 33.09 14.82
C SER A 254 -4.58 33.99 15.71
N SER A 255 -3.90 33.43 16.71
CA SER A 255 -3.12 34.19 17.71
C SER A 255 -1.87 33.43 18.16
N LEU A 256 -0.84 33.38 17.30
CA LEU A 256 0.47 32.89 17.71
C LEU A 256 1.25 34.01 18.43
N PRO A 257 1.57 33.90 19.74
CA PRO A 257 2.43 34.86 20.44
C PRO A 257 3.91 34.79 20.00
N TRP A 258 4.26 33.86 19.11
CA TRP A 258 5.61 33.67 18.57
C TRP A 258 5.63 33.78 17.05
N PRO A 259 6.77 34.19 16.44
CA PRO A 259 6.90 34.22 15.00
C PRO A 259 6.58 32.84 14.38
N PRO A 260 6.06 32.80 13.14
CA PRO A 260 5.67 31.56 12.43
C PRO A 260 6.77 30.48 12.32
N SER A 261 8.01 30.81 12.70
CA SER A 261 9.21 30.00 12.58
C SER A 261 9.40 28.92 13.65
N THR A 262 8.51 28.80 14.64
CA THR A 262 8.57 27.72 15.65
C THR A 262 7.21 27.03 15.78
N PRO A 263 6.86 26.11 14.86
CA PRO A 263 5.52 25.52 14.82
C PRO A 263 5.32 24.42 15.86
N TYR A 264 6.25 24.24 16.82
CA TYR A 264 6.18 23.20 17.83
C TYR A 264 6.15 23.78 19.22
N TRP A 265 5.32 23.20 20.08
CA TRP A 265 5.24 23.57 21.49
C TRP A 265 4.75 22.40 22.35
N LEU A 266 5.16 22.39 23.62
CA LEU A 266 4.55 21.55 24.65
C LEU A 266 3.41 22.36 25.26
N ASN A 267 2.20 21.83 25.23
CA ASN A 267 1.04 22.48 25.83
C ASN A 267 0.30 21.57 26.80
N ASP A 268 -0.35 22.19 27.77
CA ASP A 268 -1.21 21.50 28.72
C ASP A 268 -2.55 21.08 28.06
N LEU A 269 -3.06 19.94 28.48
CA LEU A 269 -4.45 19.54 28.24
C LEU A 269 -5.32 20.15 29.35
N ASP A 270 -6.21 21.09 28.98
CA ASP A 270 -6.90 21.97 29.93
C ASP A 270 -8.19 21.35 30.47
N GLN A 271 -8.99 20.75 29.60
CA GLN A 271 -10.24 20.05 29.98
C GLN A 271 -10.27 18.68 29.32
N TRP A 272 -10.77 17.67 30.03
CA TRP A 272 -11.02 16.36 29.43
C TRP A 272 -12.16 15.58 30.08
N LYS A 273 -12.79 14.71 29.29
CA LYS A 273 -13.75 13.71 29.75
C LYS A 273 -13.00 12.44 30.20
N ALA A 274 -13.56 11.70 31.15
CA ALA A 274 -12.94 10.45 31.63
C ALA A 274 -12.82 9.43 30.49
N SER A 275 -11.62 8.90 30.26
CA SER A 275 -11.34 7.93 29.20
C SER A 275 -10.17 7.03 29.57
N SER A 276 -10.24 5.76 29.17
CA SER A 276 -9.12 4.81 29.29
C SER A 276 -7.88 5.31 28.55
N LEU A 277 -8.05 6.01 27.42
CA LEU A 277 -6.96 6.54 26.62
C LEU A 277 -6.11 7.59 27.38
N LEU A 278 -6.75 8.40 28.22
CA LEU A 278 -6.10 9.49 28.96
C LEU A 278 -5.90 9.17 30.45
N GLN A 279 -6.23 7.95 30.89
CA GLN A 279 -6.24 7.56 32.30
C GLN A 279 -4.85 7.60 32.95
N SER A 280 -3.80 7.39 32.16
CA SER A 280 -2.40 7.33 32.58
C SER A 280 -1.65 8.66 32.42
N VAL A 281 -2.33 9.73 31.95
CA VAL A 281 -1.72 11.04 31.72
C VAL A 281 -1.58 11.81 33.04
N GLY A 282 -0.47 11.56 33.73
CA GLY A 282 -0.12 12.25 34.97
C GLY A 282 0.35 13.70 34.74
N ASP A 283 1.46 13.86 34.00
CA ASP A 283 1.98 15.16 33.59
C ASP A 283 1.30 15.58 32.27
N ARG A 284 0.61 16.72 32.26
CA ARG A 284 -0.45 17.03 31.28
C ARG A 284 0.05 17.66 29.98
N ARG A 285 1.37 17.64 29.75
CA ARG A 285 2.01 18.28 28.60
C ARG A 285 2.15 17.34 27.43
N ALA A 286 1.56 17.70 26.30
CA ALA A 286 1.69 16.99 25.04
C ALA A 286 2.39 17.85 23.99
N TYR A 287 3.02 17.19 23.02
CA TYR A 287 3.76 17.85 21.94
C TYR A 287 2.83 18.16 20.78
N PHE A 288 2.61 19.45 20.50
CA PHE A 288 1.80 19.94 19.39
C PHE A 288 2.69 20.49 18.27
N VAL A 289 2.29 20.25 17.02
CA VAL A 289 2.89 20.89 15.84
C VAL A 289 1.87 21.06 14.72
N HIS A 290 1.15 22.19 14.71
CA HIS A 290 0.12 22.47 13.72
C HIS A 290 -0.13 23.97 13.55
N SER A 291 -0.67 24.38 12.40
CA SER A 291 -1.11 25.75 12.13
C SER A 291 -2.63 25.87 12.03
N TYR A 292 -3.33 24.74 11.93
CA TYR A 292 -4.78 24.64 11.86
C TYR A 292 -5.30 23.76 12.99
N CYS A 293 -6.52 24.02 13.48
CA CYS A 293 -7.17 23.20 14.49
C CYS A 293 -8.69 23.27 14.38
N ALA A 294 -9.39 22.30 14.95
CA ALA A 294 -10.82 22.37 15.16
C ALA A 294 -11.15 23.06 16.50
N THR A 295 -12.19 23.88 16.51
CA THR A 295 -12.71 24.53 17.71
C THR A 295 -13.82 23.68 18.35
N PRO A 296 -13.85 23.53 19.68
CA PRO A 296 -14.98 22.88 20.35
C PRO A 296 -16.27 23.68 20.15
N THR A 297 -17.34 23.01 19.75
CA THR A 297 -18.67 23.60 19.53
C THR A 297 -19.76 22.68 20.08
N PRO A 298 -20.98 23.19 20.36
CA PRO A 298 -22.09 22.34 20.78
C PRO A 298 -22.41 21.21 19.78
N ALA A 299 -22.11 21.40 18.49
CA ALA A 299 -22.36 20.40 17.45
C ALA A 299 -21.36 19.23 17.47
N ASN A 300 -20.19 19.39 18.08
CA ASN A 300 -19.16 18.36 18.15
C ASN A 300 -18.81 17.92 19.59
N ASP A 301 -19.53 18.41 20.61
CA ASP A 301 -19.21 18.12 22.01
C ASP A 301 -19.17 16.62 22.33
N ASP A 302 -20.07 15.84 21.73
CA ASP A 302 -20.13 14.38 21.90
C ASP A 302 -18.83 13.67 21.50
N TRP A 303 -18.06 14.28 20.60
CA TRP A 303 -16.76 13.77 20.15
C TRP A 303 -15.60 14.30 20.97
N VAL A 304 -15.70 15.51 21.54
CA VAL A 304 -14.57 16.17 22.20
C VAL A 304 -14.21 15.43 23.49
N LEU A 305 -13.02 14.82 23.49
CA LEU A 305 -12.46 14.14 24.65
C LEU A 305 -11.61 15.09 25.49
N ALA A 306 -10.77 15.91 24.85
CA ALA A 306 -9.94 16.89 25.53
C ALA A 306 -9.76 18.16 24.71
N THR A 307 -9.65 19.29 25.40
CA THR A 307 -9.31 20.60 24.81
C THR A 307 -7.98 21.11 25.35
N SER A 308 -7.39 22.03 24.60
CA SER A 308 -6.18 22.75 24.99
C SER A 308 -6.31 24.20 24.52
N HIS A 309 -5.61 25.09 25.19
CA HIS A 309 -5.66 26.53 24.94
C HIS A 309 -4.33 27.02 24.41
N TYR A 310 -4.33 27.65 23.24
CA TYR A 310 -3.18 28.40 22.74
C TYR A 310 -3.66 29.58 21.91
N GLY A 311 -3.89 30.71 22.59
CA GLY A 311 -4.46 31.92 22.00
C GLY A 311 -5.96 31.81 21.66
N MET A 312 -6.45 30.59 21.46
CA MET A 312 -7.86 30.18 21.39
C MET A 312 -8.00 28.74 21.91
N ASP A 313 -9.21 28.37 22.30
CA ASP A 313 -9.53 26.98 22.67
C ASP A 313 -9.63 26.11 21.43
N PHE A 314 -9.00 24.94 21.47
CA PHE A 314 -9.04 23.98 20.38
C PHE A 314 -9.18 22.55 20.89
N VAL A 315 -9.66 21.67 20.01
CA VAL A 315 -9.83 20.25 20.28
C VAL A 315 -8.45 19.57 20.27
N ALA A 316 -8.02 19.07 21.42
CA ALA A 316 -6.75 18.38 21.60
C ALA A 316 -6.88 16.87 21.42
N ALA A 317 -8.03 16.29 21.77
CA ALA A 317 -8.36 14.89 21.52
C ALA A 317 -9.85 14.69 21.32
N ILE A 318 -10.22 13.67 20.56
CA ILE A 318 -11.60 13.21 20.35
C ILE A 318 -11.75 11.74 20.69
N ARG A 319 -12.99 11.33 21.01
CA ARG A 319 -13.38 9.95 21.19
C ARG A 319 -14.85 9.75 20.81
N GLN A 320 -15.12 8.67 20.07
CA GLN A 320 -16.45 8.09 19.93
C GLN A 320 -16.33 6.56 19.85
N GLY A 321 -16.85 5.85 20.86
CA GLY A 321 -16.63 4.39 20.97
C GLY A 321 -15.14 4.05 21.01
N ASP A 322 -14.69 3.19 20.09
CA ASP A 322 -13.30 2.77 19.88
C ASP A 322 -12.51 3.67 18.90
N VAL A 323 -13.16 4.72 18.38
CA VAL A 323 -12.54 5.74 17.51
C VAL A 323 -11.93 6.82 18.39
N HIS A 324 -10.63 7.01 18.29
CA HIS A 324 -9.87 7.99 19.03
C HIS A 324 -9.05 8.85 18.06
N ALA A 325 -8.83 10.11 18.39
CA ALA A 325 -7.80 10.90 17.70
C ALA A 325 -7.19 11.96 18.61
N THR A 326 -5.95 12.35 18.32
CA THR A 326 -5.22 13.40 19.06
C THR A 326 -4.66 14.43 18.10
N GLN A 327 -4.77 15.71 18.44
CA GLN A 327 -4.16 16.80 17.67
C GLN A 327 -2.65 16.89 17.95
N PHE A 328 -2.25 16.52 19.17
CA PHE A 328 -0.84 16.34 19.52
C PHE A 328 -0.27 15.03 18.98
N HIS A 329 1.05 14.94 18.99
CA HIS A 329 1.82 13.77 18.57
C HIS A 329 2.21 12.93 19.80
N PRO A 330 1.49 11.83 20.11
CA PRO A 330 1.84 10.98 21.24
C PRO A 330 3.25 10.40 21.09
N GLU A 331 3.68 10.07 19.88
CA GLU A 331 5.03 9.56 19.61
C GLU A 331 6.14 10.58 19.91
N LYS A 332 5.82 11.87 20.05
CA LYS A 332 6.74 12.95 20.43
C LYS A 332 6.52 13.48 21.84
N SER A 333 5.53 12.94 22.56
CA SER A 333 5.13 13.41 23.91
C SER A 333 5.77 12.62 25.06
N GLY A 334 6.88 11.91 24.78
CA GLY A 334 7.65 11.19 25.81
C GLY A 334 6.83 10.10 26.53
N PRO A 335 7.00 9.92 27.85
CA PRO A 335 6.29 8.90 28.62
C PRO A 335 4.77 9.02 28.55
N VAL A 336 4.25 10.26 28.49
CA VAL A 336 2.80 10.53 28.39
C VAL A 336 2.23 9.95 27.11
N GLY A 337 2.88 10.23 25.98
CA GLY A 337 2.40 9.77 24.69
C GLY A 337 2.59 8.26 24.47
N LEU A 338 3.64 7.66 25.05
CA LEU A 338 3.78 6.20 25.08
C LEU A 338 2.63 5.54 25.86
N ALA A 339 2.22 6.12 26.99
CA ALA A 339 1.13 5.58 27.79
C ALA A 339 -0.23 5.67 27.05
N ILE A 340 -0.43 6.71 26.23
CA ILE A 340 -1.61 6.85 25.35
C ILE A 340 -1.62 5.76 24.27
N ILE A 341 -0.48 5.55 23.59
CA ILE A 341 -0.37 4.51 22.55
C ILE A 341 -0.58 3.12 23.15
N ASP A 342 0.02 2.84 24.30
CA ASP A 342 -0.14 1.57 25.01
C ASP A 342 -1.60 1.34 25.43
N SER A 343 -2.28 2.38 25.93
CA SER A 343 -3.70 2.30 26.31
C SER A 343 -4.61 2.03 25.10
N PHE A 344 -4.30 2.57 23.93
CA PHE A 344 -5.04 2.28 22.69
C PHE A 344 -4.78 0.86 22.18
N LEU A 345 -3.55 0.37 22.24
CA LEU A 345 -3.21 -0.98 21.78
C LEU A 345 -3.78 -2.08 22.68
N ASN A 346 -3.93 -1.78 23.98
CA ASN A 346 -4.43 -2.72 24.98
C ASN A 346 -5.92 -2.52 25.31
N SER A 347 -6.64 -1.62 24.63
CA SER A 347 -8.08 -1.48 24.85
C SER A 347 -8.84 -2.63 24.18
N ASP A 348 -9.45 -3.50 24.97
CA ASP A 348 -10.41 -4.49 24.47
C ASP A 348 -11.59 -3.72 23.85
N GLY A 349 -11.75 -3.81 22.51
CA GLY A 349 -12.77 -3.09 21.73
C GLY A 349 -14.19 -3.41 22.19
N SER A 350 -14.65 -2.71 23.22
CA SER A 350 -15.78 -3.11 24.08
C SER A 350 -17.06 -2.35 23.79
N THR A 351 -17.09 -1.53 22.73
CA THR A 351 -18.33 -0.84 22.32
C THR A 351 -19.06 -1.56 21.20
N LYS A 352 -20.29 -2.02 21.49
CA LYS A 352 -21.18 -2.64 20.51
C LYS A 352 -21.52 -1.65 19.37
N PRO A 353 -21.57 -2.10 18.10
CA PRO A 353 -21.77 -1.25 16.91
C PRO A 353 -23.07 -0.42 16.89
N GLU A 354 -24.08 -0.75 17.70
CA GLU A 354 -25.42 -0.16 17.62
C GLU A 354 -25.49 1.31 18.06
N GLN A 355 -24.51 1.82 18.83
CA GLN A 355 -24.54 3.23 19.29
C GLN A 355 -23.97 4.23 18.29
N VAL A 356 -23.04 3.83 17.41
CA VAL A 356 -22.44 4.73 16.41
C VAL A 356 -23.39 4.95 15.23
N ALA A 357 -24.10 3.91 14.79
CA ALA A 357 -24.99 3.97 13.62
C ALA A 357 -26.25 4.84 13.84
N ALA A 358 -26.74 4.95 15.08
CA ALA A 358 -27.99 5.65 15.40
C ALA A 358 -27.86 7.19 15.46
N GLN A 359 -26.65 7.73 15.55
CA GLN A 359 -26.41 9.19 15.66
C GLN A 359 -25.89 9.82 14.35
N VAL A 360 -25.43 9.01 13.38
CA VAL A 360 -24.84 9.48 12.12
C VAL A 360 -25.89 9.61 10.99
N SER A 361 -27.17 9.31 11.25
CA SER A 361 -28.25 9.42 10.26
C SER A 361 -28.72 10.88 10.08
N SER A 362 -27.87 11.73 9.51
CA SER A 362 -28.30 12.95 8.83
C SER A 362 -27.93 12.82 7.34
N PRO A 363 -28.85 13.06 6.39
CA PRO A 363 -28.55 12.91 4.98
C PRO A 363 -27.51 13.96 4.58
N ALA A 364 -26.28 13.52 4.32
CA ALA A 364 -25.27 14.36 3.70
C ALA A 364 -25.79 14.88 2.35
N ALA A 365 -25.65 16.19 2.12
CA ALA A 365 -25.99 16.79 0.85
C ALA A 365 -25.19 16.12 -0.28
N PRO A 366 -25.80 15.82 -1.44
CA PRO A 366 -25.06 15.30 -2.57
C PRO A 366 -23.96 16.29 -2.95
N LEU A 367 -22.70 15.83 -2.89
CA LEU A 367 -21.55 16.57 -3.40
C LEU A 367 -21.82 16.94 -4.86
N GLY A 368 -21.86 18.24 -5.13
CA GLY A 368 -22.15 18.79 -6.44
C GLY A 368 -21.26 18.17 -7.51
N SER A 369 -21.87 17.85 -8.66
CA SER A 369 -21.18 17.34 -9.83
C SER A 369 -20.01 18.26 -10.21
N LEU A 370 -18.78 17.82 -9.94
CA LEU A 370 -17.60 18.39 -10.55
C LEU A 370 -17.66 18.03 -12.04
N GLU A 371 -18.06 19.00 -12.86
CA GLU A 371 -17.93 18.91 -14.31
C GLU A 371 -16.46 18.67 -14.68
N SER A 372 -16.23 17.61 -15.45
CA SER A 372 -14.92 17.27 -16.01
C SER A 372 -14.39 18.40 -16.90
N PRO A 373 -13.16 18.92 -16.66
CA PRO A 373 -12.56 19.92 -17.53
C PRO A 373 -11.93 19.33 -18.82
N PHE A 374 -12.05 18.03 -19.07
CA PHE A 374 -11.54 17.41 -20.30
C PHE A 374 -12.66 17.08 -21.28
N LYS A 375 -13.03 18.09 -22.07
CA LYS A 375 -13.64 17.95 -23.40
C LYS A 375 -12.62 18.39 -24.45
N ALA A 376 -12.01 17.42 -25.13
CA ALA A 376 -11.59 17.47 -26.54
C ALA A 376 -11.15 16.06 -26.95
#